data_AF-A0AAU4SVX1-F1
#
_entry.id   AF-A0AAU4SVX1-F1
#
_cell.length_a   1.000
_cell.length_b   1.000
_cell.length_c   1.000
_cell.angle_alpha   90.00
_cell.angle_beta   90.00
_cell.angle_gamma   90.00
#
_symmetry.space_group_name_H-M   'P 1'
#
loop_
_entity.id
_entity.type
_entity.pdbx_description
1 polymer ?
#
loop_
_entity_poly.entity_id
_entity_poly.type
_entity_poly.pdbx_seq_one_letter_code
_entity_poly.pdbx_strand_id
1 'polypeptide(L)'
;MTVRTQGHDGHPIPPNPGASSDDPGTGPEAQAATEQPVSAMVTIPQDELSRRFAREKDQGRRAGVRDLLGQLGFESAKALTEYVESQRQAEQQQKAAEQARLSEVERREQAAAERERQAQERESAATAREREAARRAVLVGLGATGTELEDAVVLLARELEPDADNATLTQAAEDLKQRRPELFGARVPQAPAPPPSGSPSNVPGRSGGTPPQPGQFGLEIARRRGHLKNP
;
A
#
# COMPACT_ATOMS: atom_id res chain seq x y z
N MET A 1 25.18 43.13 35.57
CA MET A 1 25.47 42.87 34.15
C MET A 1 26.98 42.85 33.98
N THR A 2 27.54 41.66 33.84
CA THR A 2 28.97 41.37 33.97
C THR A 2 29.65 41.47 32.61
N VAL A 3 30.74 42.21 32.56
CA VAL A 3 31.70 42.26 31.45
C VAL A 3 32.51 40.96 31.44
N ARG A 4 32.67 40.32 30.27
CA ARG A 4 33.84 39.50 29.96
C ARG A 4 34.23 39.64 28.48
N THR A 5 35.54 39.78 28.33
CA THR A 5 36.39 39.93 27.16
C THR A 5 36.64 38.60 26.44
N GLN A 6 37.54 38.63 25.43
CA GLN A 6 38.23 37.54 24.71
C GLN A 6 37.57 37.11 23.37
N GLY A 7 38.26 37.07 22.23
CA GLY A 7 39.69 37.21 21.93
C GLY A 7 39.91 37.59 20.46
N HIS A 8 41.01 38.29 20.20
CA HIS A 8 41.50 38.68 18.88
C HIS A 8 42.51 37.63 18.41
N ASP A 9 42.27 36.99 17.28
CA ASP A 9 43.24 36.16 16.58
C ASP A 9 43.80 36.91 15.35
N GLY A 10 44.95 37.56 15.53
CA GLY A 10 46.21 36.87 15.18
C GLY A 10 46.74 36.84 13.74
N HIS A 11 46.39 37.77 12.83
CA HIS A 11 47.16 37.89 11.57
C HIS A 11 47.62 39.34 11.26
N PRO A 12 48.94 39.59 11.19
CA PRO A 12 49.48 40.91 10.85
C PRO A 12 49.31 41.22 9.36
N ILE A 13 48.71 42.38 9.06
CA ILE A 13 48.63 42.95 7.71
C ILE A 13 50.03 43.50 7.36
N PRO A 14 50.64 43.10 6.23
CA PRO A 14 51.95 43.63 5.85
C PRO A 14 51.85 45.13 5.48
N PRO A 15 52.86 45.96 5.86
CA PRO A 15 52.90 47.37 5.51
C PRO A 15 53.08 47.56 4.00
N ASN A 16 52.35 48.52 3.45
CA ASN A 16 52.40 48.90 2.03
C ASN A 16 53.79 49.49 1.69
N PRO A 17 54.59 48.86 0.80
CA PRO A 17 55.91 49.33 0.43
C PRO A 17 55.78 50.42 -0.64
N GLY A 18 55.68 51.68 -0.20
CA GLY A 18 55.59 52.82 -1.13
C GLY A 18 55.88 54.20 -0.54
N ALA A 19 56.06 54.34 0.78
CA ALA A 19 56.44 55.60 1.39
C ALA A 19 57.95 55.60 1.69
N SER A 20 58.77 55.70 0.64
CA SER A 20 60.20 55.97 0.84
C SER A 20 60.36 57.40 1.33
N SER A 21 61.13 57.50 2.40
CA SER A 21 61.46 58.70 3.16
C SER A 21 62.86 59.12 2.71
N ASP A 22 62.94 59.98 1.69
CA ASP A 22 64.18 60.64 1.29
C ASP A 22 63.87 62.11 1.01
N ASP A 23 64.04 62.92 2.05
CA ASP A 23 64.21 64.38 1.97
C ASP A 23 65.70 64.67 1.70
N PRO A 24 66.03 65.63 0.82
CA PRO A 24 66.69 66.80 1.36
C PRO A 24 66.31 68.11 0.65
N GLY A 25 65.75 69.04 1.42
CA GLY A 25 66.47 70.26 1.78
C GLY A 25 66.64 71.40 0.75
N THR A 26 66.33 72.60 1.26
CA THR A 26 66.95 73.92 1.00
C THR A 26 66.44 74.80 -0.16
N GLY A 27 65.78 75.90 0.24
CA GLY A 27 66.25 77.26 -0.13
C GLY A 27 65.51 78.01 -1.25
N PRO A 28 65.31 79.34 -1.12
CA PRO A 28 64.38 80.14 -1.93
C PRO A 28 65.06 80.76 -3.16
N GLU A 29 64.36 80.85 -4.30
CA GLU A 29 64.73 81.81 -5.35
C GLU A 29 63.55 82.14 -6.29
N ALA A 30 63.63 83.32 -6.87
CA ALA A 30 62.52 84.14 -7.31
C ALA A 30 62.20 84.03 -8.81
N GLN A 31 61.02 84.57 -9.15
CA GLN A 31 60.62 85.14 -10.45
C GLN A 31 60.42 84.19 -11.65
N ALA A 32 59.18 84.14 -12.14
CA ALA A 32 58.78 84.82 -13.39
C ALA A 32 57.31 84.53 -13.69
N ALA A 33 56.55 85.60 -13.97
CA ALA A 33 55.18 85.51 -14.43
C ALA A 33 55.10 84.70 -15.72
N THR A 34 54.29 83.64 -15.72
CA THR A 34 53.76 83.01 -16.94
C THR A 34 52.26 82.90 -16.75
N GLU A 35 51.51 83.61 -17.60
CA GLU A 35 50.05 83.59 -17.67
C GLU A 35 49.56 82.15 -17.87
N GLN A 36 48.90 81.59 -16.86
CA GLN A 36 48.12 80.37 -17.00
C GLN A 36 46.66 80.74 -17.29
N PRO A 37 45.98 80.06 -18.23
CA PRO A 37 44.54 80.21 -18.36
C PRO A 37 43.92 79.68 -17.07
N VAL A 38 43.22 80.55 -16.34
CA VAL A 38 42.45 80.18 -15.16
C VAL A 38 41.52 79.04 -15.54
N SER A 39 41.80 77.86 -15.00
CA SER A 39 40.90 76.72 -15.08
C SER A 39 39.57 77.19 -14.47
N ALA A 40 38.54 77.35 -15.30
CA ALA A 40 37.21 77.68 -14.83
C ALA A 40 36.82 76.62 -13.80
N MET A 41 36.76 76.99 -12.53
CA MET A 41 36.29 76.11 -11.48
C MET A 41 34.80 75.82 -11.75
N VAL A 42 34.52 74.65 -12.32
CA VAL A 42 33.16 74.19 -12.53
C VAL A 42 32.63 73.68 -11.19
N THR A 43 31.94 74.54 -10.44
CA THR A 43 31.25 74.15 -9.21
C THR A 43 29.95 73.43 -9.56
N ILE A 44 29.99 72.10 -9.59
CA ILE A 44 28.80 71.27 -9.83
C ILE A 44 28.03 71.10 -8.51
N PRO A 45 26.73 71.43 -8.46
CA PRO A 45 25.92 71.21 -7.26
C PRO A 45 25.81 69.71 -6.94
N GLN A 46 25.77 69.36 -5.65
CA GLN A 46 25.77 67.97 -5.16
C GLN A 46 24.61 67.12 -5.68
N ASP A 47 23.45 67.73 -5.92
CA ASP A 47 22.29 67.05 -6.52
C ASP A 47 22.56 66.63 -7.97
N GLU A 48 23.32 67.43 -8.72
CA GLU A 48 23.67 67.10 -10.09
C GLU A 48 24.75 66.01 -10.17
N LEU A 49 25.70 66.01 -9.23
CA LEU A 49 26.66 64.90 -9.07
C LEU A 49 25.94 63.58 -8.75
N SER A 50 24.98 63.62 -7.82
CA SER A 50 24.20 62.44 -7.44
C SER A 50 23.40 61.86 -8.61
N ARG A 51 22.82 62.73 -9.45
CA ARG A 51 22.13 62.31 -10.68
C ARG A 51 23.08 61.71 -11.71
N ARG A 52 24.29 62.25 -11.88
CA ARG A 52 25.30 61.71 -12.80
C ARG A 52 25.78 60.33 -12.35
N PHE A 53 26.08 60.15 -11.06
CA PHE A 53 26.45 58.84 -10.52
C PHE A 53 25.35 57.80 -10.63
N ALA A 54 24.08 58.19 -10.42
CA ALA A 54 22.95 57.26 -10.60
C ALA A 54 22.87 56.76 -12.05
N ARG A 55 22.99 57.68 -13.03
CA ARG A 55 23.00 57.32 -14.46
C ARG A 55 24.19 56.45 -14.85
N GLU A 56 25.37 56.75 -14.32
CA GLU A 56 26.58 55.95 -14.57
C GLU A 56 26.46 54.54 -14.01
N LYS A 57 25.93 54.38 -12.79
CA LYS A 57 25.63 53.07 -12.20
C LYS A 57 24.59 52.29 -13.01
N ASP A 58 23.54 52.96 -13.46
CA ASP A 58 22.52 52.33 -14.30
C ASP A 58 23.08 51.88 -15.65
N GLN A 59 23.97 52.68 -16.26
CA GLN A 59 24.68 52.32 -17.49
C GLN A 59 25.61 51.14 -17.28
N GLY A 60 26.40 51.14 -16.20
CA GLY A 60 27.28 50.02 -15.84
C GLY A 60 26.50 48.73 -15.57
N ARG A 61 25.36 48.81 -14.86
CA ARG A 61 24.49 47.65 -14.62
C ARG A 61 23.93 47.10 -15.92
N ARG A 62 23.47 47.95 -16.84
CA ARG A 62 22.95 47.52 -18.16
C ARG A 62 24.04 46.96 -19.06
N ALA A 63 25.26 47.51 -18.99
CA ALA A 63 26.42 47.01 -19.72
C ALA A 63 26.81 45.61 -19.22
N GLY A 64 26.92 45.42 -17.91
CA GLY A 64 27.22 44.11 -17.31
C GLY A 64 26.16 43.06 -17.62
N VAL A 65 24.87 43.41 -17.60
CA VAL A 65 23.80 42.48 -17.99
C VAL A 65 23.90 42.09 -19.47
N ARG A 66 24.23 43.03 -20.38
CA ARG A 66 24.44 42.71 -21.80
C ARG A 66 25.66 41.84 -22.04
N ASP A 67 26.75 42.09 -21.33
CA ASP A 67 27.98 41.30 -21.45
C ASP A 67 27.75 39.86 -20.96
N LEU A 68 27.07 39.67 -19.82
CA LEU A 68 26.67 38.36 -19.32
C LEU A 68 25.75 37.61 -20.30
N LEU A 69 24.75 38.30 -20.88
CA LEU A 69 23.88 37.69 -21.89
C LEU A 69 24.67 37.28 -23.13
N GLY A 70 25.61 38.13 -23.59
CA GLY A 70 26.51 37.81 -24.70
C GLY A 70 27.41 36.62 -24.43
N GLN A 71 28.01 36.52 -23.24
CA GLN A 71 28.83 35.38 -22.82
C GLN A 71 28.02 34.07 -22.76
N LEU A 72 26.75 34.16 -22.35
CA LEU A 72 25.81 33.03 -22.32
C LEU A 72 25.17 32.73 -23.68
N GLY A 73 25.44 33.54 -24.72
CA GLY A 73 24.92 33.35 -26.07
C GLY A 73 23.47 33.81 -26.28
N PHE A 74 22.91 34.60 -25.36
CA PHE A 74 21.54 35.11 -25.48
C PHE A 74 21.51 36.54 -26.05
N GLU A 75 20.65 36.76 -27.04
CA GLU A 75 20.46 38.07 -27.65
C GLU A 75 19.73 39.06 -26.72
N SER A 76 18.97 38.55 -25.75
CA SER A 76 18.23 39.37 -24.80
C SER A 76 17.92 38.62 -23.49
N ALA A 77 17.62 39.37 -22.43
CA ALA A 77 17.15 38.79 -21.17
C ALA A 77 15.86 37.98 -21.35
N LYS A 78 15.01 38.38 -22.31
CA LYS A 78 13.78 37.67 -22.65
C LYS A 78 14.07 36.28 -23.22
N ALA A 79 15.05 36.16 -24.12
CA ALA A 79 15.46 34.86 -24.68
C ALA A 79 15.99 33.90 -23.61
N LEU A 80 16.73 34.42 -22.63
CA LEU A 80 17.18 33.62 -21.48
C LEU A 80 15.99 33.14 -20.64
N THR A 81 14.99 33.99 -20.37
CA THR A 81 13.79 33.60 -19.63
C THR A 81 12.99 32.54 -20.38
N GLU A 82 12.73 32.73 -21.67
CA GLU A 82 12.02 31.77 -22.51
C GLU A 82 12.76 30.42 -22.58
N TYR A 83 14.09 30.44 -22.67
CA TYR A 83 14.89 29.22 -22.62
C TYR A 83 14.75 28.48 -21.28
N VAL A 84 14.91 29.17 -20.15
CA VAL A 84 14.78 28.55 -18.82
C VAL A 84 13.37 28.02 -18.59
N GLU A 85 12.34 28.75 -19.03
CA GLU A 85 10.95 28.29 -18.94
C GLU A 85 10.72 27.05 -19.81
N SER A 86 11.22 27.04 -21.05
CA SER A 86 11.10 25.88 -21.95
C SER A 86 11.82 24.66 -21.40
N GLN A 87 13.01 24.84 -20.81
CA GLN A 87 13.77 23.75 -20.19
C GLN A 87 13.03 23.19 -18.98
N ARG A 88 12.49 24.05 -18.10
CA ARG A 88 11.70 23.63 -16.95
C ARG A 88 10.44 22.88 -17.38
N GLN A 89 9.75 23.34 -18.42
CA GLN A 89 8.59 22.66 -18.97
C GLN A 89 8.96 21.28 -19.53
N ALA A 90 10.06 21.17 -20.27
CA ALA A 90 10.54 19.90 -20.81
C ALA A 90 10.87 18.90 -19.68
N GLU A 91 11.59 19.34 -18.65
CA GLU A 91 11.90 18.49 -17.49
C GLU A 91 10.64 18.06 -16.72
N GLN A 92 9.67 18.97 -16.55
CA GLN A 92 8.39 18.64 -15.92
C GLN A 92 7.59 17.63 -16.75
N GLN A 93 7.56 17.79 -18.08
CA GLN A 93 6.91 16.85 -18.98
C GLN A 93 7.58 15.48 -18.96
N GLN A 94 8.91 15.43 -18.93
CA GLN A 94 9.66 14.17 -18.79
C GLN A 94 9.32 13.47 -17.48
N LYS A 95 9.37 14.18 -16.35
CA LYS A 95 9.01 13.62 -15.04
C LYS A 95 7.57 13.13 -15.01
N ALA A 96 6.63 13.89 -15.59
CA ALA A 96 5.23 13.47 -15.68
C ALA A 96 5.07 12.22 -16.55
N ALA A 97 5.79 12.13 -17.68
CA ALA A 97 5.77 10.96 -18.55
C ALA A 97 6.38 9.72 -17.87
N GLU A 98 7.47 9.89 -17.11
CA GLU A 98 8.08 8.81 -16.34
C GLU A 98 7.14 8.33 -15.22
N GLN A 99 6.52 9.24 -14.47
CA GLN A 99 5.52 8.90 -13.46
C GLN A 99 4.31 8.17 -14.07
N ALA A 100 3.85 8.61 -15.25
CA ALA A 100 2.79 7.94 -15.98
C ALA A 100 3.20 6.52 -16.43
N ARG A 101 4.45 6.34 -16.86
CA ARG A 101 4.98 5.01 -17.22
C ARG A 101 5.08 4.08 -16.02
N LEU A 102 5.60 4.57 -14.89
CA LEU A 102 5.70 3.80 -13.65
C LEU A 102 4.31 3.35 -13.18
N SER A 103 3.34 4.27 -13.13
CA SER A 103 1.96 3.93 -12.72
C SER A 103 1.24 2.97 -13.68
N GLU A 104 1.52 3.02 -14.99
CA GLU A 104 0.97 2.05 -15.94
C GLU A 104 1.60 0.65 -15.78
N VAL A 105 2.90 0.58 -15.46
CA VAL A 105 3.57 -0.70 -15.14
C VAL A 105 3.00 -1.28 -13.85
N GLU A 106 2.88 -0.48 -12.79
CA GLU A 106 2.28 -0.92 -11.52
C GLU A 106 0.84 -1.45 -11.71
N ARG A 107 0.02 -0.77 -12.52
CA ARG A 107 -1.33 -1.23 -12.85
C ARG A 107 -1.32 -2.59 -13.56
N ARG A 108 -0.38 -2.79 -14.49
CA ARG A 108 -0.26 -4.07 -15.21
C ARG A 108 0.22 -5.20 -14.30
N GLU A 109 1.13 -4.92 -13.40
CA GLU A 109 1.61 -5.88 -12.41
C GLU A 109 0.50 -6.27 -11.44
N GLN A 110 -0.27 -5.31 -10.93
CA GLN A 110 -1.45 -5.58 -10.09
C GLN A 110 -2.46 -6.45 -10.84
N ALA A 111 -2.79 -6.11 -12.08
CA ALA A 111 -3.71 -6.89 -12.90
C ALA A 111 -3.18 -8.29 -13.27
N ALA A 112 -1.86 -8.48 -13.33
CA ALA A 112 -1.25 -9.80 -13.52
C ALA A 112 -1.32 -10.62 -12.22
N ALA A 113 -0.95 -10.02 -11.09
CA ALA A 113 -1.00 -10.66 -9.77
C ALA A 113 -2.43 -11.08 -9.38
N GLU A 114 -3.43 -10.25 -9.69
CA GLU A 114 -4.85 -10.62 -9.48
C GLU A 114 -5.27 -11.80 -10.34
N ARG A 115 -4.85 -11.84 -11.61
CA ARG A 115 -5.14 -12.97 -12.50
C ARG A 115 -4.46 -14.26 -12.03
N GLU A 116 -3.24 -14.17 -11.54
CA GLU A 116 -2.52 -15.31 -10.96
C GLU A 116 -3.21 -15.81 -9.70
N ARG A 117 -3.61 -14.92 -8.79
CA ARG A 117 -4.39 -15.30 -7.59
C ARG A 117 -5.69 -15.99 -7.96
N GLN A 118 -6.46 -15.43 -8.90
CA GLN A 118 -7.70 -16.06 -9.37
C GLN A 118 -7.46 -17.42 -10.01
N ALA A 119 -6.35 -17.60 -10.75
CA ALA A 119 -5.99 -18.89 -11.32
C ALA A 119 -5.63 -19.90 -10.23
N GLN A 120 -4.82 -19.51 -9.24
CA GLN A 120 -4.44 -20.33 -8.08
C GLN A 120 -5.65 -20.72 -7.23
N GLU A 121 -6.61 -19.80 -7.03
CA GLU A 121 -7.87 -20.10 -6.34
C GLU A 121 -8.72 -21.11 -7.11
N ARG A 122 -8.78 -21.01 -8.44
CA ARG A 122 -9.50 -21.99 -9.27
C ARG A 122 -8.84 -23.36 -9.24
N GLU A 123 -7.52 -23.40 -9.31
CA GLU A 123 -6.75 -24.65 -9.26
C GLU A 123 -6.84 -25.32 -7.88
N SER A 124 -6.68 -24.55 -6.80
CA SER A 124 -6.88 -25.07 -5.44
C SER A 124 -8.31 -25.55 -5.20
N ALA A 125 -9.32 -24.85 -5.72
CA ALA A 125 -10.71 -25.31 -5.65
C ALA A 125 -10.95 -26.58 -6.47
N ALA A 126 -10.34 -26.71 -7.66
CA ALA A 126 -10.45 -27.91 -8.49
C ALA A 126 -9.78 -29.12 -7.83
N THR A 127 -8.54 -28.95 -7.35
CA THR A 127 -7.80 -30.00 -6.64
C THR A 127 -8.51 -30.42 -5.34
N ALA A 128 -9.11 -29.49 -4.59
CA ALA A 128 -9.91 -29.82 -3.41
C ALA A 128 -11.13 -30.69 -3.78
N ARG A 129 -11.85 -30.35 -4.86
CA ARG A 129 -13.00 -31.13 -5.34
C ARG A 129 -12.59 -32.52 -5.83
N GLU A 130 -11.47 -32.63 -6.54
CA GLU A 130 -10.93 -33.93 -6.99
C GLU A 130 -10.59 -34.83 -5.80
N ARG A 131 -9.96 -34.27 -4.76
CA ARG A 131 -9.62 -35.02 -3.54
C ARG A 131 -10.86 -35.45 -2.76
N GLU A 132 -11.85 -34.59 -2.65
CA GLU A 132 -13.12 -34.93 -2.01
C GLU A 132 -13.83 -36.05 -2.79
N ALA A 133 -13.83 -35.97 -4.12
CA ALA A 133 -14.38 -37.02 -4.98
C ALA A 133 -13.61 -38.34 -4.83
N ALA A 134 -12.28 -38.31 -4.75
CA ALA A 134 -11.45 -39.49 -4.52
C ALA A 134 -11.75 -40.15 -3.16
N ARG A 135 -11.86 -39.35 -2.07
CA ARG A 135 -12.27 -39.83 -0.75
C ARG A 135 -13.64 -40.52 -0.79
N ARG A 136 -14.61 -39.87 -1.41
CA ARG A 136 -15.97 -40.44 -1.56
C ARG A 136 -15.96 -41.72 -2.38
N ALA A 137 -15.20 -41.79 -3.47
CA ALA A 137 -15.11 -42.97 -4.32
C ALA A 137 -14.59 -44.20 -3.55
N VAL A 138 -13.56 -44.03 -2.71
CA VAL A 138 -13.03 -45.12 -1.88
C VAL A 138 -14.04 -45.58 -0.83
N LEU A 139 -14.69 -44.64 -0.13
CA LEU A 139 -15.68 -44.97 0.90
C LEU A 139 -16.91 -45.67 0.31
N VAL A 140 -17.40 -45.22 -0.84
CA VAL A 140 -18.49 -45.89 -1.58
C VAL A 140 -18.06 -47.29 -2.03
N GLY A 141 -16.83 -47.45 -2.54
CA GLY A 141 -16.27 -48.75 -2.90
C GLY A 141 -16.21 -49.74 -1.72
N LEU A 142 -16.06 -49.24 -0.49
CA LEU A 142 -16.06 -50.04 0.74
C LEU A 142 -17.44 -50.32 1.32
N GLY A 143 -18.50 -49.70 0.77
CA GLY A 143 -19.90 -49.92 1.12
C GLY A 143 -20.58 -48.78 1.89
N ALA A 144 -19.93 -47.63 2.08
CA ALA A 144 -20.56 -46.47 2.73
C ALA A 144 -21.61 -45.83 1.80
N THR A 145 -22.80 -45.55 2.32
CA THR A 145 -23.91 -44.98 1.52
C THR A 145 -24.74 -43.97 2.33
N GLY A 146 -25.43 -43.06 1.64
CA GLY A 146 -26.37 -42.12 2.28
C GLY A 146 -25.69 -41.21 3.31
N THR A 147 -26.34 -41.02 4.47
CA THR A 147 -25.83 -40.19 5.57
C THR A 147 -24.56 -40.74 6.20
N GLU A 148 -24.42 -42.07 6.24
CA GLU A 148 -23.22 -42.72 6.76
C GLU A 148 -21.98 -42.46 5.91
N LEU A 149 -22.17 -42.23 4.59
CA LEU A 149 -21.08 -41.79 3.71
C LEU A 149 -20.62 -40.38 4.06
N GLU A 150 -21.53 -39.46 4.34
CA GLU A 150 -21.19 -38.09 4.73
C GLU A 150 -20.43 -38.07 6.06
N ASP A 151 -20.90 -38.85 7.04
CA ASP A 151 -20.23 -39.01 8.33
C ASP A 151 -18.86 -39.68 8.19
N ALA A 152 -18.73 -40.71 7.36
CA ALA A 152 -17.45 -41.35 7.07
C ALA A 152 -16.46 -40.38 6.38
N VAL A 153 -16.93 -39.52 5.47
CA VAL A 153 -16.09 -38.49 4.83
C VAL A 153 -15.57 -37.50 5.87
N VAL A 154 -16.40 -37.03 6.80
CA VAL A 154 -15.99 -36.08 7.86
C VAL A 154 -14.98 -36.73 8.81
N LEU A 155 -15.19 -37.98 9.18
CA LEU A 155 -14.26 -38.71 10.06
C LEU A 155 -12.92 -38.95 9.38
N LEU A 156 -12.93 -39.39 8.12
CA LEU A 156 -11.71 -39.62 7.35
C LEU A 156 -10.95 -38.31 7.08
N ALA A 157 -11.65 -37.20 6.84
CA ALA A 157 -11.04 -35.88 6.66
C ALA A 157 -10.39 -35.33 7.94
N ARG A 158 -10.84 -35.77 9.13
CA ARG A 158 -10.25 -35.36 10.41
C ARG A 158 -9.02 -36.18 10.79
N GLU A 159 -9.00 -37.46 10.40
CA GLU A 159 -7.91 -38.38 10.74
C GLU A 159 -6.74 -38.33 9.75
N LEU A 160 -6.98 -37.84 8.53
CA LEU A 160 -6.01 -37.86 7.45
C LEU A 160 -5.61 -36.44 7.04
N GLU A 161 -4.31 -36.25 6.81
CA GLU A 161 -3.75 -35.04 6.20
C GLU A 161 -4.44 -34.72 4.85
N PRO A 162 -4.63 -33.43 4.52
CA PRO A 162 -5.37 -33.02 3.32
C PRO A 162 -4.67 -33.42 2.00
N ASP A 163 -3.37 -33.71 2.04
CA ASP A 163 -2.50 -34.10 0.92
C ASP A 163 -2.09 -35.59 0.94
N ALA A 164 -2.74 -36.43 1.76
CA ALA A 164 -2.37 -37.84 1.85
C ALA A 164 -2.63 -38.60 0.54
N ASP A 165 -1.67 -39.47 0.18
CA ASP A 165 -1.72 -40.28 -1.03
C ASP A 165 -2.89 -41.28 -1.03
N ASN A 166 -3.29 -41.73 -2.22
CA ASN A 166 -4.41 -42.67 -2.42
C ASN A 166 -4.24 -44.00 -1.65
N ALA A 167 -3.00 -44.47 -1.48
CA ALA A 167 -2.71 -45.68 -0.70
C ALA A 167 -3.04 -45.48 0.79
N THR A 168 -2.59 -44.37 1.37
CA THR A 168 -2.87 -44.00 2.77
C THR A 168 -4.35 -43.75 2.99
N LEU A 169 -5.02 -43.13 2.02
CA LEU A 169 -6.47 -42.91 2.04
C LEU A 169 -7.25 -44.23 2.06
N THR A 170 -6.83 -45.21 1.26
CA THR A 170 -7.45 -46.55 1.22
C THR A 170 -7.25 -47.28 2.55
N GLN A 171 -6.04 -47.26 3.08
CA GLN A 171 -5.72 -47.89 4.36
C GLN A 171 -6.48 -47.26 5.53
N ALA A 172 -6.54 -45.93 5.60
CA ALA A 172 -7.32 -45.22 6.62
C ALA A 172 -8.82 -45.52 6.51
N ALA A 173 -9.34 -45.69 5.30
CA ALA A 173 -10.73 -46.07 5.09
C ALA A 173 -11.02 -47.51 5.54
N GLU A 174 -10.08 -48.44 5.33
CA GLU A 174 -10.16 -49.80 5.87
C GLU A 174 -10.09 -49.83 7.40
N ASP A 175 -9.19 -49.06 8.00
CA ASP A 175 -9.08 -48.92 9.46
C ASP A 175 -10.35 -48.30 10.06
N LEU A 176 -10.96 -47.34 9.36
CA LEU A 176 -12.25 -46.77 9.74
C LEU A 176 -13.37 -47.81 9.68
N LYS A 177 -13.38 -48.66 8.64
CA LYS A 177 -14.34 -49.77 8.52
C LYS A 177 -14.20 -50.80 9.63
N GLN A 178 -12.99 -51.12 10.06
CA GLN A 178 -12.76 -52.02 11.19
C GLN A 178 -13.28 -51.42 12.51
N ARG A 179 -13.06 -50.13 12.72
CA ARG A 179 -13.49 -49.43 13.95
C ARG A 179 -14.99 -49.15 13.98
N ARG A 180 -15.60 -48.91 12.82
CA ARG A 180 -17.01 -48.48 12.69
C ARG A 180 -17.70 -49.21 11.52
N PRO A 181 -18.00 -50.50 11.67
CA PRO A 181 -18.63 -51.29 10.62
C PRO A 181 -20.02 -50.78 10.21
N GLU A 182 -20.75 -50.14 11.14
CA GLU A 182 -22.08 -49.57 10.89
C GLU A 182 -22.08 -48.51 9.77
N LEU A 183 -20.98 -47.76 9.61
CA LEU A 183 -20.85 -46.73 8.56
C LEU A 183 -20.82 -47.33 7.15
N PHE A 184 -20.56 -48.64 7.03
CA PHE A 184 -20.40 -49.37 5.78
C PHE A 184 -21.52 -50.40 5.57
N GLY A 185 -22.66 -50.22 6.26
CA GLY A 185 -23.86 -51.04 6.08
C GLY A 185 -23.81 -52.42 6.72
N ALA A 186 -22.77 -52.75 7.50
CA ALA A 186 -22.79 -53.94 8.33
C ALA A 186 -23.73 -53.69 9.52
N ARG A 187 -24.85 -54.42 9.58
CA ARG A 187 -25.72 -54.41 10.76
C ARG A 187 -25.02 -55.16 11.89
N VAL A 188 -24.85 -54.55 13.06
CA VAL A 188 -24.59 -55.32 14.29
C VAL A 188 -25.61 -56.45 14.36
N PRO A 189 -25.22 -57.72 14.51
CA PRO A 189 -26.17 -58.77 14.84
C PRO A 189 -26.84 -58.37 16.16
N GLN A 190 -28.15 -58.10 16.11
CA GLN A 190 -28.92 -57.86 17.32
C GLN A 190 -28.70 -59.06 18.24
N ALA A 191 -28.11 -58.82 19.41
CA ALA A 191 -28.03 -59.83 20.45
C ALA A 191 -29.46 -60.35 20.68
N PRO A 192 -29.68 -61.69 20.71
CA PRO A 192 -31.01 -62.24 20.89
C PRO A 192 -31.62 -61.63 22.17
N ALA A 193 -32.85 -61.13 22.06
CA ALA A 193 -33.57 -60.58 23.19
C ALA A 193 -33.55 -61.59 24.35
N PRO A 194 -33.27 -61.16 25.60
CA PRO A 194 -33.37 -62.06 26.73
C PRO A 194 -34.77 -62.66 26.77
N PRO A 195 -34.92 -63.98 27.03
CA PRO A 195 -36.23 -64.61 27.08
C PRO A 195 -37.12 -63.88 28.08
N PRO A 196 -38.43 -63.75 27.81
CA PRO A 196 -39.35 -63.07 28.72
C PRO A 196 -39.32 -63.77 30.08
N SER A 197 -38.67 -63.13 31.04
CA SER A 197 -38.69 -63.56 32.44
C SER A 197 -40.12 -63.40 32.93
N GLY A 198 -40.87 -64.51 32.94
CA GLY A 198 -42.20 -64.58 33.52
C GLY A 198 -42.13 -64.19 34.99
N SER A 199 -42.66 -63.02 35.31
CA SER A 199 -42.97 -62.61 36.68
C SER A 199 -44.35 -61.96 36.65
N PRO A 200 -45.30 -62.44 37.48
CA PRO A 200 -46.71 -62.11 37.32
C PRO A 200 -47.02 -60.68 37.76
N SER A 201 -47.77 -60.01 36.88
CA SER A 201 -48.72 -58.91 37.12
C SER A 201 -48.90 -58.43 38.56
N ASN A 202 -48.57 -57.16 38.81
CA ASN A 202 -49.41 -56.31 39.65
C ASN A 202 -49.16 -54.81 39.38
N VAL A 203 -49.83 -54.22 38.37
CA VAL A 203 -50.08 -52.78 38.35
C VAL A 203 -51.53 -52.54 37.87
N PRO A 204 -52.37 -51.87 38.67
CA PRO A 204 -53.79 -51.74 38.38
C PRO A 204 -54.08 -50.61 37.37
N GLY A 205 -54.92 -50.95 36.39
CA GLY A 205 -55.97 -50.07 35.85
C GLY A 205 -55.55 -48.76 35.19
N ARG A 206 -55.18 -48.80 33.90
CA ARG A 206 -55.60 -47.76 32.94
C ARG A 206 -56.54 -48.39 31.93
N SER A 207 -57.82 -48.35 32.26
CA SER A 207 -58.92 -48.78 31.41
C SER A 207 -59.05 -47.84 30.20
N GLY A 208 -58.96 -48.42 28.99
CA GLY A 208 -59.81 -48.09 27.86
C GLY A 208 -59.65 -46.72 27.21
N GLY A 209 -58.55 -46.47 26.51
CA GLY A 209 -58.57 -45.55 25.37
C GLY A 209 -59.22 -46.24 24.18
N THR A 210 -60.42 -45.83 23.78
CA THR A 210 -61.04 -46.26 22.53
C THR A 210 -60.11 -45.96 21.35
N PRO A 211 -60.03 -46.83 20.33
CA PRO A 211 -59.23 -46.54 19.15
C PRO A 211 -59.76 -45.25 18.50
N PRO A 212 -58.89 -44.29 18.15
CA PRO A 212 -59.33 -43.01 17.58
C PRO A 212 -60.09 -43.29 16.27
N GLN A 213 -61.34 -42.81 16.19
CA GLN A 213 -62.13 -42.95 14.98
C GLN A 213 -61.42 -42.23 13.83
N PRO A 214 -61.31 -42.85 12.64
CA PRO A 214 -60.70 -42.23 11.48
C PRO A 214 -61.41 -40.90 11.16
N GLY A 215 -60.65 -39.82 11.09
CA GLY A 215 -61.16 -38.47 10.80
C GLY A 215 -61.27 -37.51 12.00
N GLN A 216 -61.14 -37.98 13.25
CA GLN A 216 -61.17 -37.07 14.42
C GLN A 216 -60.03 -36.05 14.42
N PHE A 217 -58.83 -36.46 14.03
CA PHE A 217 -57.68 -35.55 13.96
C PHE A 217 -57.88 -34.44 12.93
N GLY A 218 -58.50 -34.77 11.79
CA GLY A 218 -58.86 -33.79 10.76
C GLY A 218 -59.91 -32.80 11.23
N LEU A 219 -60.91 -33.27 11.99
CA LEU A 219 -61.94 -32.41 12.60
C LEU A 219 -61.36 -31.49 13.68
N GLU A 220 -60.43 -31.97 14.50
CA GLU A 220 -59.74 -31.14 15.50
C GLU A 220 -58.88 -30.06 14.84
N ILE A 221 -58.15 -30.39 13.76
CA ILE A 221 -57.40 -29.42 12.98
C ILE A 221 -58.34 -28.39 12.33
N ALA A 222 -59.47 -28.84 11.77
CA ALA A 222 -60.46 -27.96 11.15
C ALA A 222 -61.12 -27.01 12.17
N ARG A 223 -61.39 -27.47 13.40
CA ARG A 223 -61.85 -26.61 14.51
C ARG A 223 -60.77 -25.61 14.93
N ARG A 224 -59.53 -26.07 15.13
CA ARG A 224 -58.41 -25.21 15.54
C ARG A 224 -58.10 -24.14 14.49
N ARG A 225 -58.32 -24.43 13.21
CA ARG A 225 -58.12 -23.48 12.09
C ARG A 225 -59.37 -22.68 11.74
N GLY A 226 -60.46 -22.81 12.50
CA GLY A 226 -61.68 -22.01 12.32
C GLY A 226 -62.50 -22.35 11.07
N HIS A 227 -62.27 -23.50 10.45
CA HIS A 227 -63.01 -23.95 9.26
C HIS A 227 -64.39 -24.55 9.59
N LEU A 228 -64.68 -24.79 10.87
CA LEU A 228 -65.98 -25.23 11.35
C LEU A 228 -66.58 -24.13 12.23
N LYS A 229 -67.70 -23.57 11.79
CA LYS A 229 -68.52 -22.61 12.54
C LYS A 229 -69.40 -23.43 13.49
N ASN A 230 -69.17 -23.33 14.80
CA ASN A 230 -70.04 -24.00 15.77
C ASN A 230 -71.47 -23.45 15.64
N PRO A 231 -72.51 -24.31 15.73
CA PRO A 231 -73.87 -23.84 15.99
C PRO A 231 -73.98 -23.26 17.41
#